data_AF-A0A9W7IFB3-F1
#
_entry.id   AF-A0A9W7IFB3-F1
#
_cell.length_a   1.000
_cell.length_b   1.000
_cell.length_c   1.000
_cell.angle_alpha   90.00
_cell.angle_beta   90.00
_cell.angle_gamma   90.00
#
_symmetry.space_group_name_H-M   'P 1'
#
loop_
_entity.id
_entity.type
_entity.pdbx_description
1 polymer ?
#
loop_
_entity_poly.entity_id
_entity_poly.type
_entity_poly.pdbx_seq_one_letter_code
_entity_poly.pdbx_strand_id
1 'polypeptide(L)'
;MRTSPSLLSLTIDSAVLNLSSLPDHIVIDLFLRTLRAGKLNERVLKLFIATGKDEVFSLIQALNIRVTVTPVLPTTIKDDEIDIVIGAVCSDLTSFMNEWRLMFSRFHLIIVKDPDMKEELRIPEGFNLDVYEKPDIDQVVGSSTSVLFSGYACRYFGYLVSRKKYIISVDDDCLPARDPKGFVVDAVAQHITNLTTPATPFFFNTLYDPFTEGADFVRGYPFSLRSGVKCALSCGLWLNMADHDAPTQALKARQRNSRYVDAVMTVPTGSLVPISGINIAFDREVVGPALVPALKLAGEGKFRWETMEDIWSGLCVKVVCDHLGLGVKTGLPYVWRTDRGDPIASLKKEWEGVKLMEEVVPFFQSVRLPPEATTVEDCIVEVANAAKERLGSTDPVFARAAKAMLDWVNLWKSVGSISSSSPAV
;
A
#
# COMPACT_ATOMS: atom_id res chain seq x y z
N MET A 1 -31.04 32.87 8.14
CA MET A 1 -30.44 33.52 9.32
C MET A 1 -30.12 32.44 10.35
N ARG A 2 -28.83 32.17 10.63
CA ARG A 2 -28.43 31.25 11.70
C ARG A 2 -28.66 31.96 13.03
N THR A 3 -29.54 31.43 13.87
CA THR A 3 -29.75 31.91 15.23
C THR A 3 -28.44 31.76 16.02
N SER A 4 -28.08 32.77 16.81
CA SER A 4 -26.96 32.67 17.74
C SER A 4 -27.14 31.44 18.63
N PRO A 5 -26.08 30.64 18.86
CA PRO A 5 -26.20 29.43 19.67
C PRO A 5 -26.65 29.82 21.08
N SER A 6 -27.69 29.16 21.57
CA SER A 6 -28.15 29.37 22.94
C SER A 6 -27.06 28.93 23.93
N LEU A 7 -27.03 29.53 25.11
CA LEU A 7 -26.12 29.10 26.19
C LEU A 7 -26.24 27.58 26.42
N LEU A 8 -27.47 27.07 26.38
CA LEU A 8 -27.78 25.63 26.47
C LEU A 8 -27.14 24.80 25.35
N SER A 9 -27.17 25.28 24.10
CA SER A 9 -26.51 24.62 22.97
C SER A 9 -25.00 24.51 23.19
N LEU A 10 -24.37 25.60 23.63
CA LEU A 10 -22.93 25.64 23.91
C LEU A 10 -22.56 24.74 25.10
N THR A 11 -23.38 24.69 26.14
CA THR A 11 -23.19 23.80 27.29
C THR A 11 -23.30 22.33 26.90
N ILE A 12 -24.27 21.94 26.06
CA ILE A 12 -24.40 20.56 25.56
C ILE A 12 -23.16 20.17 24.73
N ASP A 13 -22.71 21.04 23.82
CA ASP A 13 -21.57 20.76 22.95
C ASP A 13 -20.26 20.59 23.76
N SER A 14 -20.10 21.32 24.87
CA SER A 14 -18.96 21.19 25.78
C SER A 14 -19.07 19.97 26.72
N ALA A 15 -20.28 19.67 27.22
CA ALA A 15 -20.51 18.60 28.19
C ALA A 15 -20.40 17.19 27.56
N VAL A 16 -20.79 17.03 26.28
CA VAL A 16 -20.67 15.76 25.54
C VAL A 16 -19.20 15.29 25.43
N LEU A 17 -18.23 16.20 25.54
CA LEU A 17 -16.80 15.87 25.51
C LEU A 17 -16.26 15.29 26.82
N ASN A 18 -17.03 15.34 27.92
CA ASN A 18 -16.59 14.95 29.27
C ASN A 18 -17.56 13.98 29.97
N LEU A 19 -18.27 13.13 29.20
CA LEU A 19 -19.35 12.30 29.72
C LEU A 19 -18.92 11.26 30.77
N SER A 20 -17.68 10.77 30.72
CA SER A 20 -17.20 9.67 31.59
C SER A 20 -17.00 10.05 33.05
N SER A 21 -16.89 11.35 33.37
CA SER A 21 -16.69 11.86 34.73
C SER A 21 -17.97 12.37 35.39
N LEU A 22 -19.12 12.27 34.70
CA LEU A 22 -20.38 12.80 35.18
C LEU A 22 -21.20 11.74 35.95
N PRO A 23 -21.97 12.14 36.97
CA PRO A 23 -22.94 11.26 37.61
C PRO A 23 -24.01 10.76 36.63
N ASP A 24 -24.52 9.55 36.88
CA ASP A 24 -25.42 8.81 35.97
C ASP A 24 -26.66 9.63 35.58
N HIS A 25 -27.31 10.25 36.57
CA HIS A 25 -28.48 11.11 36.35
C HIS A 25 -28.19 12.32 35.44
N ILE A 26 -26.95 12.84 35.44
CA ILE A 26 -26.53 13.94 34.57
C ILE A 26 -26.29 13.44 33.15
N VAL A 27 -25.64 12.27 32.99
CA VAL A 27 -25.40 11.65 31.68
C VAL A 27 -26.72 11.36 30.97
N ILE A 28 -27.72 10.88 31.70
CA ILE A 28 -29.07 10.61 31.18
C ILE A 28 -29.77 11.90 30.73
N ASP A 29 -29.77 12.94 31.57
CA ASP A 29 -30.37 14.24 31.21
C ASP A 29 -29.68 14.82 29.97
N LEU A 30 -28.35 14.69 29.88
CA LEU A 30 -27.59 15.14 28.71
C LEU A 30 -27.94 14.34 27.45
N PHE A 31 -28.11 13.02 27.55
CA PHE A 31 -28.53 12.16 26.43
C PHE A 31 -29.90 12.60 25.90
N LEU A 32 -30.89 12.75 26.78
CA LEU A 32 -32.25 13.15 26.42
C LEU A 32 -32.28 14.56 25.81
N ARG A 33 -31.50 15.50 26.36
CA ARG A 33 -31.39 16.86 25.82
C ARG A 33 -30.70 16.90 24.45
N THR A 34 -29.66 16.11 24.27
CA THR A 34 -28.95 15.98 22.98
C THR A 34 -29.87 15.42 21.90
N LEU A 35 -30.68 14.41 22.25
CA LEU A 35 -31.70 13.86 21.38
C LEU A 35 -32.77 14.89 21.01
N ARG A 36 -33.35 15.58 22.00
CA ARG A 36 -34.36 16.64 21.77
C ARG A 36 -33.82 17.80 20.93
N ALA A 37 -32.52 18.10 21.04
CA ALA A 37 -31.86 19.12 20.23
C ALA A 37 -31.56 18.66 18.79
N GLY A 38 -31.87 17.40 18.43
CA GLY A 38 -31.56 16.84 17.10
C GLY A 38 -30.06 16.66 16.85
N LYS A 39 -29.24 16.63 17.90
CA LYS A 39 -27.77 16.57 17.83
C LYS A 39 -27.20 15.17 18.04
N LEU A 40 -28.06 14.18 18.28
CA LEU A 40 -27.64 12.79 18.47
C LEU A 40 -27.30 12.13 17.13
N ASN A 41 -26.09 12.37 16.64
CA ASN A 41 -25.52 11.65 15.49
C ASN A 41 -24.71 10.42 15.96
N GLU A 42 -24.26 9.58 15.04
CA GLU A 42 -23.54 8.34 15.34
C GLU A 42 -22.30 8.57 16.22
N ARG A 43 -21.56 9.66 15.98
CA ARG A 43 -20.38 10.02 16.77
C ARG A 43 -20.74 10.35 18.22
N VAL A 44 -21.81 11.13 18.43
CA VAL A 44 -22.27 11.53 19.77
C VAL A 44 -22.90 10.32 20.49
N LEU A 45 -23.64 9.47 19.77
CA LEU A 45 -24.19 8.23 20.30
C LEU A 45 -23.08 7.29 20.81
N LYS A 46 -21.98 7.15 20.08
CA LYS A 46 -20.80 6.37 20.52
C LYS A 46 -20.19 6.91 21.81
N LEU A 47 -20.18 8.22 22.04
CA LEU A 47 -19.68 8.81 23.29
C LEU A 47 -20.57 8.47 24.49
N PHE A 48 -21.89 8.46 24.30
CA PHE A 48 -22.82 8.03 25.34
C PHE A 48 -22.72 6.54 25.64
N ILE A 49 -22.57 5.70 24.61
CA ILE A 49 -22.33 4.26 24.76
C ILE A 49 -21.02 3.98 25.52
N ALA A 50 -19.95 4.73 25.21
CA ALA A 50 -18.66 4.60 25.86
C ALA A 50 -18.66 4.94 27.36
N THR A 51 -19.73 5.56 27.89
CA THR A 51 -19.88 5.76 29.34
C THR A 51 -20.12 4.46 30.11
N GLY A 52 -20.55 3.39 29.43
CA GLY A 52 -20.81 2.09 30.06
C GLY A 52 -22.01 2.09 31.02
N LYS A 53 -22.90 3.09 30.97
CA LYS A 53 -24.04 3.23 31.89
C LYS A 53 -25.27 2.46 31.39
N ASP A 54 -25.78 1.52 32.19
CA ASP A 54 -26.90 0.63 31.83
C ASP A 54 -28.17 1.37 31.40
N GLU A 55 -28.44 2.53 32.01
CA GLU A 55 -29.62 3.35 31.72
C GLU A 55 -29.54 4.02 30.34
N VAL A 56 -28.33 4.36 29.86
CA VAL A 56 -28.11 4.86 28.50
C VAL A 56 -28.42 3.75 27.49
N PHE A 57 -27.98 2.52 27.74
CA PHE A 57 -28.31 1.36 26.89
C PHE A 57 -29.81 1.08 26.90
N SER A 58 -30.46 1.16 28.06
CA SER A 58 -31.90 0.98 28.21
C SER A 58 -32.68 2.03 27.40
N LEU A 59 -32.24 3.29 27.40
CA LEU A 59 -32.84 4.36 26.59
C LEU A 59 -32.64 4.14 25.09
N ILE A 60 -31.45 3.73 24.65
CA ILE A 60 -31.16 3.41 23.25
C ILE A 60 -32.11 2.30 22.76
N GLN A 61 -32.29 1.25 23.56
CA GLN A 61 -33.21 0.14 23.26
C GLN A 61 -34.68 0.60 23.25
N ALA A 62 -35.12 1.32 24.28
CA ALA A 62 -36.51 1.80 24.40
C ALA A 62 -36.89 2.76 23.26
N LEU A 63 -35.95 3.54 22.77
CA LEU A 63 -36.14 4.48 21.66
C LEU A 63 -35.88 3.85 20.28
N ASN A 64 -35.57 2.55 20.22
CA ASN A 64 -35.24 1.80 19.01
C ASN A 64 -34.13 2.47 18.17
N ILE A 65 -33.16 3.09 18.83
CA ILE A 65 -32.02 3.75 18.16
C ILE A 65 -31.07 2.65 17.68
N ARG A 66 -30.97 2.47 16.36
CA ARG A 66 -30.03 1.52 15.77
C ARG A 66 -28.60 2.02 15.93
N VAL A 67 -27.83 1.39 16.82
CA VAL A 67 -26.40 1.62 16.90
C VAL A 67 -25.74 0.84 15.76
N THR A 68 -25.33 1.55 14.70
CA THR A 68 -24.44 0.98 13.69
C THR A 68 -23.04 0.88 14.31
N VAL A 69 -22.80 -0.18 15.08
CA VAL A 69 -21.44 -0.60 15.35
C VAL A 69 -21.01 -1.32 14.08
N THR A 70 -20.19 -0.68 13.25
CA THR A 70 -19.34 -1.44 12.33
C THR A 70 -18.11 -1.80 13.15
N PRO A 71 -18.08 -2.96 13.83
CA PRO A 71 -16.82 -3.44 14.36
C PRO A 71 -15.91 -3.59 13.13
N VAL A 72 -14.73 -2.97 13.18
CA VAL A 72 -13.63 -3.47 12.37
C VAL A 72 -13.26 -4.80 13.02
N LEU A 73 -13.99 -5.84 12.67
CA LEU A 73 -13.55 -7.20 12.92
C LEU A 73 -12.24 -7.35 12.15
N PRO A 74 -11.19 -7.96 12.73
CA PRO A 74 -10.02 -8.34 11.94
C PRO A 74 -10.52 -9.23 10.81
N THR A 75 -10.61 -8.68 9.60
CA THR A 75 -10.89 -9.46 8.41
C THR A 75 -9.73 -10.40 8.25
N THR A 76 -9.93 -11.69 8.47
CA THR A 76 -8.91 -12.68 8.15
C THR A 76 -8.84 -12.79 6.63
N ILE A 77 -7.74 -12.34 6.03
CA ILE A 77 -7.45 -12.65 4.62
C ILE A 77 -7.13 -14.14 4.57
N LYS A 78 -7.85 -14.87 3.72
CA LYS A 78 -7.58 -16.29 3.52
C LYS A 78 -6.40 -16.48 2.56
N ASP A 79 -5.69 -17.59 2.71
CA ASP A 79 -4.54 -17.90 1.84
C ASP A 79 -4.96 -17.98 0.36
N ASP A 80 -6.20 -18.37 0.05
CA ASP A 80 -6.74 -18.43 -1.31
C ASP A 80 -7.17 -17.07 -1.88
N GLU A 81 -7.02 -15.96 -1.13
CA GLU A 81 -7.23 -14.58 -1.60
C GLU A 81 -5.91 -13.88 -1.98
N ILE A 82 -4.78 -14.58 -1.91
CA ILE A 82 -3.43 -14.01 -2.11
C ILE A 82 -2.71 -14.70 -3.26
N ASP A 83 -2.14 -13.89 -4.16
CA ASP A 83 -1.05 -14.32 -5.05
C ASP A 83 0.28 -13.73 -4.54
N ILE A 84 1.34 -14.54 -4.56
CA ILE A 84 2.71 -14.02 -4.44
C ILE A 84 3.30 -13.88 -5.84
N VAL A 85 3.72 -12.67 -6.20
CA VAL A 85 4.27 -12.35 -7.51
C VAL A 85 5.79 -12.22 -7.41
N ILE A 86 6.50 -12.96 -8.27
CA ILE A 86 7.96 -12.97 -8.35
C ILE A 86 8.38 -12.62 -9.78
N GLY A 87 9.13 -11.52 -9.92
CA GLY A 87 9.83 -11.22 -11.17
C GLY A 87 11.16 -11.97 -11.22
N ALA A 88 11.28 -12.96 -12.11
CA ALA A 88 12.47 -13.78 -12.25
C ALA A 88 13.45 -13.14 -13.24
N VAL A 89 14.51 -12.54 -12.72
CA VAL A 89 15.62 -11.96 -13.50
C VAL A 89 16.88 -12.85 -13.43
N CYS A 90 16.85 -13.91 -12.63
CA CYS A 90 17.80 -15.02 -12.61
C CYS A 90 17.13 -16.31 -13.10
N SER A 91 17.87 -17.14 -13.83
CA SER A 91 17.36 -18.40 -14.39
C SER A 91 17.20 -19.52 -13.38
N ASP A 92 17.99 -19.52 -12.29
CA ASP A 92 17.91 -20.55 -11.26
C ASP A 92 17.28 -20.00 -9.98
N LEU A 93 16.03 -20.39 -9.72
CA LEU A 93 15.27 -20.01 -8.53
C LEU A 93 15.35 -21.07 -7.43
N THR A 94 16.13 -22.14 -7.59
CA THR A 94 16.14 -23.30 -6.68
C THR A 94 16.45 -22.92 -5.24
N SER A 95 17.50 -22.14 -5.02
CA SER A 95 17.90 -21.71 -3.67
C SER A 95 16.84 -20.80 -3.05
N PHE A 96 16.44 -19.75 -3.78
CA PHE A 96 15.44 -18.77 -3.36
C PHE A 96 14.11 -19.43 -2.96
N MET A 97 13.55 -20.28 -3.83
CA MET A 97 12.27 -20.94 -3.58
C MET A 97 12.33 -21.90 -2.39
N ASN A 98 13.45 -22.61 -2.20
CA ASN A 98 13.61 -23.52 -1.06
C ASN A 98 13.74 -22.78 0.27
N GLU A 99 14.42 -21.64 0.32
CA GLU A 99 14.49 -20.79 1.53
C GLU A 99 13.10 -20.27 1.92
N TRP A 100 12.27 -19.92 0.94
CA TRP A 100 10.89 -19.45 1.16
C TRP A 100 9.85 -20.57 1.32
N ARG A 101 10.23 -21.85 1.22
CA ARG A 101 9.30 -22.97 1.08
C ARG A 101 8.20 -23.00 2.14
N LEU A 102 8.56 -22.75 3.40
CA LEU A 102 7.60 -22.75 4.52
C LEU A 102 6.46 -21.73 4.34
N MET A 103 6.74 -20.57 3.73
CA MET A 103 5.74 -19.54 3.45
C MET A 103 5.08 -19.78 2.10
N PHE A 104 5.87 -19.95 1.04
CA PHE A 104 5.37 -20.00 -0.34
C PHE A 104 4.49 -21.21 -0.64
N SER A 105 4.73 -22.38 -0.01
CA SER A 105 3.91 -23.57 -0.25
C SER A 105 2.44 -23.43 0.21
N ARG A 106 2.10 -22.37 0.94
CA ARG A 106 0.73 -22.08 1.37
C ARG A 106 -0.09 -21.31 0.33
N PHE A 107 0.56 -20.60 -0.58
CA PHE A 107 -0.06 -19.64 -1.48
C PHE A 107 0.09 -20.07 -2.94
N HIS A 108 -0.69 -19.44 -3.81
CA HIS A 108 -0.44 -19.49 -5.24
C HIS A 108 0.68 -18.49 -5.60
N LEU A 109 1.59 -18.90 -6.48
CA LEU A 109 2.71 -18.08 -6.94
C LEU A 109 2.54 -17.74 -8.42
N ILE A 110 2.79 -16.49 -8.78
CA ILE A 110 2.92 -16.06 -10.17
C ILE A 110 4.38 -15.70 -10.41
N ILE A 111 5.06 -16.49 -11.23
CA ILE A 111 6.45 -16.25 -11.62
C ILE A 111 6.47 -15.67 -13.03
N VAL A 112 6.96 -14.44 -13.17
CA VAL A 112 7.12 -13.81 -14.49
C VAL A 112 8.59 -13.86 -14.87
N LYS A 113 8.91 -14.60 -15.92
CA LYS A 113 10.26 -14.64 -16.49
C LYS A 113 10.56 -13.32 -17.19
N ASP A 114 11.72 -12.73 -16.91
CA ASP A 114 12.23 -11.60 -17.67
C ASP A 114 12.26 -11.94 -19.19
N PRO A 115 11.51 -11.22 -20.05
CA PRO A 115 11.43 -11.49 -21.48
C PRO A 115 12.76 -11.43 -22.24
N ASP A 116 13.79 -10.80 -21.67
CA ASP A 116 15.13 -10.74 -22.29
C ASP A 116 16.05 -11.89 -21.83
N MET A 117 15.64 -12.69 -20.84
CA MET A 117 16.37 -13.86 -20.37
C MET A 117 16.24 -15.01 -21.36
N LYS A 118 17.38 -15.54 -21.80
CA LYS A 118 17.42 -16.62 -22.81
C LYS A 118 17.43 -18.00 -22.19
N GLU A 119 17.99 -18.10 -21.00
CA GLU A 119 18.07 -19.31 -20.22
C GLU A 119 16.68 -19.81 -19.83
N GLU A 120 16.53 -21.12 -19.69
CA GLU A 120 15.31 -21.73 -19.14
C GLU A 120 15.26 -21.52 -17.62
N LEU A 121 14.05 -21.26 -17.10
CA LEU A 121 13.84 -21.15 -15.67
C LEU A 121 13.95 -22.53 -14.99
N ARG A 122 14.71 -22.58 -13.90
CA ARG A 122 14.78 -23.73 -13.00
C ARG A 122 14.04 -23.41 -11.72
N ILE A 123 12.95 -24.14 -11.50
CA ILE A 123 12.08 -24.00 -10.33
C ILE A 123 11.97 -25.37 -9.67
N PRO A 124 12.17 -25.48 -8.34
CA PRO A 124 12.04 -26.74 -7.64
C PRO A 124 10.58 -27.18 -7.53
N GLU A 125 10.34 -28.49 -7.40
CA GLU A 125 8.98 -29.04 -7.28
C GLU A 125 8.30 -28.70 -5.93
N GLY A 126 6.98 -28.89 -5.88
CA GLY A 126 6.18 -28.79 -4.65
C GLY A 126 5.62 -27.40 -4.35
N PHE A 127 5.40 -26.58 -5.38
CA PHE A 127 4.75 -25.28 -5.30
C PHE A 127 3.53 -25.22 -6.21
N ASN A 128 2.50 -24.50 -5.78
CA ASN A 128 1.34 -24.17 -6.61
C ASN A 128 1.65 -22.86 -7.35
N LEU A 129 1.96 -22.94 -8.65
CA LEU A 129 2.44 -21.78 -9.40
C LEU A 129 2.05 -21.78 -10.86
N ASP A 130 1.94 -20.57 -11.40
CA ASP A 130 1.90 -20.26 -12.82
C ASP A 130 3.21 -19.57 -13.23
N VAL A 131 3.77 -19.97 -14.38
CA VAL A 131 4.94 -19.33 -14.98
C VAL A 131 4.52 -18.63 -16.26
N TYR A 132 4.86 -17.36 -16.38
CA TYR A 132 4.62 -16.57 -17.58
C TYR A 132 5.94 -16.22 -18.24
N GLU A 133 6.03 -16.53 -19.53
CA GLU A 133 7.16 -16.18 -20.39
C GLU A 133 6.77 -15.13 -21.44
N LYS A 134 7.74 -14.70 -22.24
CA LYS A 134 7.53 -13.69 -23.29
C LYS A 134 6.34 -14.00 -24.21
N PRO A 135 6.10 -15.24 -24.69
CA PRO A 135 4.94 -15.54 -25.52
C PRO A 135 3.61 -15.26 -24.82
N ASP A 136 3.51 -15.58 -23.52
CA ASP A 136 2.29 -15.34 -22.73
C ASP A 136 2.06 -13.84 -22.52
N ILE A 137 3.13 -13.09 -22.25
CA ILE A 137 3.09 -11.63 -22.12
C ILE A 137 2.63 -11.00 -23.45
N ASP A 138 3.27 -11.39 -24.56
CA ASP A 138 2.91 -10.92 -25.90
C ASP A 138 1.45 -11.25 -26.26
N GLN A 139 0.95 -12.42 -25.85
CA GLN A 139 -0.44 -12.83 -26.07
C GLN A 139 -1.43 -11.93 -25.33
N VAL A 140 -1.13 -11.54 -24.10
CA VAL A 140 -2.04 -10.76 -23.25
C VAL A 140 -1.99 -9.27 -23.58
N VAL A 141 -0.80 -8.71 -23.81
CA VAL A 141 -0.61 -7.24 -23.91
C VAL A 141 -0.23 -6.76 -25.32
N GLY A 142 0.07 -7.70 -26.23
CA GLY A 142 0.63 -7.43 -27.55
C GLY A 142 2.14 -7.17 -27.51
N SER A 143 2.86 -7.63 -28.53
CA SER A 143 4.33 -7.52 -28.60
C SER A 143 4.86 -6.07 -28.60
N SER A 144 4.05 -5.08 -28.96
CA SER A 144 4.44 -3.66 -28.86
C SER A 144 4.46 -3.14 -27.41
N THR A 145 3.68 -3.75 -26.54
CA THR A 145 3.51 -3.36 -25.13
C THR A 145 4.38 -4.21 -24.20
N SER A 146 4.71 -5.44 -24.61
CA SER A 146 5.47 -6.39 -23.78
C SER A 146 6.85 -5.88 -23.36
N VAL A 147 7.43 -4.95 -24.13
CA VAL A 147 8.69 -4.26 -23.81
C VAL A 147 8.66 -3.52 -22.45
N LEU A 148 7.48 -3.18 -21.94
CA LEU A 148 7.33 -2.57 -20.61
C LEU A 148 7.68 -3.55 -19.49
N PHE A 149 7.46 -4.85 -19.70
CA PHE A 149 7.60 -5.91 -18.71
C PHE A 149 8.98 -6.58 -18.75
N SER A 150 10.05 -5.79 -18.92
CA SER A 150 11.43 -6.29 -18.96
C SER A 150 12.23 -5.99 -17.70
N GLY A 151 13.14 -6.91 -17.36
CA GLY A 151 13.90 -6.85 -16.11
C GLY A 151 12.97 -6.94 -14.91
N TYR A 152 13.25 -6.21 -13.84
CA TYR A 152 12.42 -6.17 -12.64
C TYR A 152 10.99 -5.68 -12.89
N ALA A 153 10.76 -4.86 -13.92
CA ALA A 153 9.41 -4.45 -14.30
C ALA A 153 8.51 -5.60 -14.81
N CYS A 154 9.06 -6.79 -15.08
CA CYS A 154 8.25 -7.96 -15.44
C CYS A 154 7.22 -8.32 -14.37
N ARG A 155 7.49 -8.04 -13.08
CA ARG A 155 6.54 -8.27 -11.97
C ARG A 155 5.18 -7.61 -12.18
N TYR A 156 5.15 -6.45 -12.85
CA TYR A 156 3.91 -5.71 -13.08
C TYR A 156 2.97 -6.48 -14.01
N PHE A 157 3.49 -7.36 -14.88
CA PHE A 157 2.67 -8.30 -15.62
C PHE A 157 1.94 -9.27 -14.68
N GLY A 158 2.64 -9.76 -13.65
CA GLY A 158 2.04 -10.59 -12.60
C GLY A 158 0.90 -9.86 -11.87
N TYR A 159 1.07 -8.56 -11.59
CA TYR A 159 0.00 -7.74 -11.01
C TYR A 159 -1.22 -7.65 -11.91
N LEU A 160 -0.99 -7.49 -13.21
CA LEU A 160 -2.02 -7.39 -14.23
C LEU A 160 -2.85 -8.68 -14.35
N VAL A 161 -2.18 -9.84 -14.40
CA VAL A 161 -2.85 -11.14 -14.64
C VAL A 161 -3.39 -11.81 -13.38
N SER A 162 -2.88 -11.46 -12.20
CA SER A 162 -3.41 -11.95 -10.93
C SER A 162 -4.90 -11.67 -10.82
N ARG A 163 -5.63 -12.66 -10.27
CA ARG A 163 -7.08 -12.59 -10.04
C ARG A 163 -7.43 -12.60 -8.55
N LYS A 164 -6.43 -12.73 -7.71
CA LYS A 164 -6.57 -12.70 -6.26
C LYS A 164 -6.72 -11.26 -5.79
N LYS A 165 -7.41 -11.11 -4.66
CA LYS A 165 -7.70 -9.79 -4.09
C LYS A 165 -6.44 -9.10 -3.57
N TYR A 166 -5.49 -9.87 -3.06
CA TYR A 166 -4.24 -9.34 -2.53
C TYR A 166 -3.06 -9.89 -3.31
N ILE A 167 -2.06 -9.05 -3.47
CA ILE A 167 -0.78 -9.42 -4.05
C ILE A 167 0.31 -9.14 -3.03
N ILE A 168 1.25 -10.07 -2.90
CA ILE A 168 2.53 -9.85 -2.25
C ILE A 168 3.62 -9.96 -3.31
N SER A 169 4.40 -8.91 -3.50
CA SER A 169 5.58 -8.94 -4.37
C SER A 169 6.80 -9.32 -3.56
N VAL A 170 7.67 -10.16 -4.13
CA VAL A 170 9.03 -10.49 -3.62
C VAL A 170 9.96 -10.73 -4.81
N ASP A 171 11.17 -10.15 -4.78
CA ASP A 171 12.18 -10.38 -5.83
C ASP A 171 13.05 -11.60 -5.52
N ASP A 172 13.58 -12.20 -6.58
CA ASP A 172 14.43 -13.38 -6.52
C ASP A 172 15.81 -13.17 -5.86
N ASP A 173 16.15 -11.94 -5.44
CA ASP A 173 17.34 -11.59 -4.66
C ASP A 173 17.04 -11.36 -3.17
N CYS A 174 15.81 -11.62 -2.73
CA CYS A 174 15.33 -11.37 -1.37
C CYS A 174 15.04 -12.69 -0.64
N LEU A 175 15.75 -12.98 0.44
CA LEU A 175 15.54 -14.18 1.28
C LEU A 175 14.71 -13.83 2.53
N PRO A 176 14.13 -14.82 3.22
CA PRO A 176 13.51 -14.58 4.53
C PRO A 176 14.52 -13.95 5.50
N ALA A 177 14.13 -12.86 6.14
CA ALA A 177 14.95 -12.24 7.17
C ALA A 177 14.94 -13.07 8.47
N ARG A 178 15.88 -12.75 9.36
CA ARG A 178 15.86 -13.22 10.75
C ARG A 178 15.67 -12.05 11.70
N ASP A 179 14.87 -12.26 12.72
CA ASP A 179 14.69 -11.31 13.81
C ASP A 179 15.95 -11.27 14.71
N PRO A 180 16.04 -10.33 15.68
CA PRO A 180 17.17 -10.26 16.61
C PRO A 180 17.38 -11.50 17.49
N LYS A 181 16.37 -12.38 17.61
CA LYS A 181 16.45 -13.64 18.35
C LYS A 181 16.88 -14.82 17.45
N GLY A 182 17.05 -14.58 16.14
CA GLY A 182 17.46 -15.57 15.14
C GLY A 182 16.29 -16.34 14.52
N PHE A 183 15.05 -16.03 14.87
CA PHE A 183 13.87 -16.66 14.26
C PHE A 183 13.64 -16.12 12.86
N VAL A 184 13.19 -16.99 11.96
CA VAL A 184 12.82 -16.59 10.60
C VAL A 184 11.58 -15.73 10.67
N VAL A 185 11.62 -14.58 10.00
CA VAL A 185 10.49 -13.65 9.88
C VAL A 185 9.51 -14.19 8.84
N ASP A 186 8.27 -14.41 9.23
CA ASP A 186 7.18 -14.67 8.28
C ASP A 186 6.70 -13.34 7.67
N ALA A 187 7.40 -12.89 6.64
CA ALA A 187 7.11 -11.62 5.97
C ALA A 187 5.71 -11.61 5.35
N VAL A 188 5.23 -12.76 4.85
CA VAL A 188 3.89 -12.89 4.26
C VAL A 188 2.81 -12.66 5.33
N ALA A 189 2.91 -13.33 6.48
CA ALA A 189 1.95 -13.14 7.57
C ALA A 189 1.95 -11.70 8.13
N GLN A 190 3.11 -11.06 8.21
CA GLN A 190 3.23 -9.67 8.65
C GLN A 190 2.63 -8.68 7.64
N HIS A 191 2.83 -8.90 6.34
CA HIS A 191 2.13 -8.13 5.29
C HIS A 191 0.61 -8.29 5.38
N ILE A 192 0.11 -9.52 5.58
CA ILE A 192 -1.31 -9.80 5.80
C ILE A 192 -1.82 -9.03 7.03
N THR A 193 -1.08 -9.03 8.13
CA THR A 193 -1.43 -8.27 9.35
C THR A 193 -1.55 -6.77 9.06
N ASN A 194 -0.63 -6.21 8.29
CA ASN A 194 -0.67 -4.80 7.91
C ASN A 194 -1.88 -4.45 7.03
N LEU A 195 -2.28 -5.33 6.11
CA LEU A 195 -3.42 -5.11 5.22
C LEU A 195 -4.77 -5.32 5.92
N THR A 196 -4.82 -6.17 6.95
CA THR A 196 -6.05 -6.49 7.70
C THR A 196 -6.35 -5.51 8.81
N THR A 197 -5.35 -4.78 9.29
CA THR A 197 -5.50 -3.75 10.32
C THR A 197 -5.69 -2.36 9.71
N PRO A 198 -6.54 -1.49 10.29
CA PRO A 198 -6.71 -0.14 9.77
C PRO A 198 -5.43 0.68 9.81
N ALA A 199 -5.36 1.68 8.94
CA ALA A 199 -4.34 2.71 8.94
C ALA A 199 -4.87 4.00 9.57
N THR A 200 -3.99 4.82 10.14
CA THR A 200 -4.35 6.08 10.82
C THR A 200 -3.63 7.30 10.21
N PRO A 201 -3.92 7.68 8.95
CA PRO A 201 -3.10 8.64 8.22
C PRO A 201 -3.40 10.11 8.57
N PHE A 202 -4.56 10.39 9.17
CA PHE A 202 -5.05 11.76 9.40
C PHE A 202 -4.57 12.41 10.70
N PHE A 203 -4.02 11.62 11.63
CA PHE A 203 -3.47 12.12 12.87
C PHE A 203 -2.35 11.18 13.32
N PHE A 204 -1.18 11.73 13.64
CA PHE A 204 -0.03 10.89 13.98
C PHE A 204 -0.14 10.37 15.42
N ASN A 205 -0.20 9.05 15.59
CA ASN A 205 -0.14 8.42 16.92
C ASN A 205 1.32 8.29 17.36
N THR A 206 1.70 8.93 18.45
CA THR A 206 3.09 8.91 18.94
C THR A 206 3.51 7.59 19.58
N LEU A 207 2.58 6.65 19.75
CA LEU A 207 2.85 5.27 20.14
C LEU A 207 2.84 4.31 18.92
N TYR A 208 3.09 4.85 17.72
CA TYR A 208 3.12 4.12 16.44
C TYR A 208 1.77 3.45 16.12
N ASP A 209 1.76 2.36 15.34
CA ASP A 209 0.53 1.71 14.89
C ASP A 209 -0.29 1.13 16.06
N PRO A 210 -1.49 1.68 16.36
CA PRO A 210 -2.29 1.31 17.52
C PRO A 210 -2.95 -0.07 17.39
N PHE A 211 -2.81 -0.73 16.24
CA PHE A 211 -3.33 -2.07 15.99
C PHE A 211 -2.28 -3.17 16.18
N THR A 212 -1.06 -2.80 16.60
CA THR A 212 -0.02 -3.74 17.03
C THR A 212 -0.24 -4.13 18.50
N GLU A 213 0.07 -5.37 18.86
CA GLU A 213 0.01 -5.83 20.26
C GLU A 213 0.85 -4.92 21.18
N GLY A 214 0.25 -4.49 22.29
CA GLY A 214 0.92 -3.61 23.25
C GLY A 214 0.91 -2.11 22.91
N ALA A 215 0.35 -1.72 21.77
CA ALA A 215 0.12 -0.32 21.41
C ALA A 215 -1.37 0.08 21.56
N ASP A 216 -1.63 1.39 21.67
CA ASP A 216 -2.97 1.98 21.67
C ASP A 216 -2.87 3.47 21.24
N PHE A 217 -4.01 4.14 21.11
CA PHE A 217 -4.12 5.57 20.89
C PHE A 217 -3.74 6.38 22.13
N VAL A 218 -2.78 7.29 21.97
CA VAL A 218 -2.36 8.17 23.08
C VAL A 218 -3.39 9.25 23.42
N ARG A 219 -3.27 9.82 24.63
CA ARG A 219 -4.07 10.98 25.05
C ARG A 219 -3.92 12.13 24.04
N GLY A 220 -5.05 12.67 23.60
CA GLY A 220 -5.12 13.75 22.60
C GLY A 220 -5.44 13.25 21.19
N TYR A 221 -5.32 11.94 20.92
CA TYR A 221 -5.75 11.39 19.64
C TYR A 221 -7.28 11.43 19.51
N PRO A 222 -7.85 12.09 18.47
CA PRO A 222 -9.29 12.27 18.34
C PRO A 222 -10.05 10.93 18.25
N PHE A 223 -11.05 10.73 19.12
CA PHE A 223 -11.85 9.49 19.15
C PHE A 223 -12.50 9.16 17.80
N SER A 224 -12.94 10.17 17.06
CA SER A 224 -13.56 9.98 15.74
C SER A 224 -12.62 9.46 14.66
N LEU A 225 -11.31 9.50 14.89
CA LEU A 225 -10.29 9.03 13.95
C LEU A 225 -9.71 7.65 14.33
N ARG A 226 -10.17 7.06 15.45
CA ARG A 226 -9.60 5.80 15.97
C ARG A 226 -10.03 4.56 15.20
N SER A 227 -11.11 4.62 14.43
CA SER A 227 -11.49 3.54 13.51
C SER A 227 -10.49 3.36 12.37
N GLY A 228 -9.66 4.38 12.11
CA GLY A 228 -8.76 4.40 10.97
C GLY A 228 -9.50 4.34 9.63
N VAL A 229 -8.72 4.02 8.60
CA VAL A 229 -9.16 3.77 7.21
C VAL A 229 -8.61 2.44 6.72
N LYS A 230 -9.13 1.94 5.60
CA LYS A 230 -8.62 0.72 4.97
C LYS A 230 -7.15 0.88 4.59
N CYS A 231 -6.31 -0.06 4.99
CA CYS A 231 -4.92 -0.15 4.54
C CYS A 231 -4.91 -0.75 3.11
N ALA A 232 -4.46 0.03 2.13
CA ALA A 232 -4.42 -0.39 0.73
C ALA A 232 -3.06 -0.98 0.34
N LEU A 233 -1.98 -0.55 1.00
CA LEU A 233 -0.62 -1.03 0.74
C LEU A 233 0.18 -1.14 2.04
N SER A 234 0.93 -2.24 2.15
CA SER A 234 1.96 -2.50 3.14
C SER A 234 3.34 -2.49 2.49
N CYS A 235 4.20 -1.56 2.91
CA CYS A 235 5.58 -1.44 2.46
C CYS A 235 6.53 -2.03 3.50
N GLY A 236 7.15 -3.16 3.18
CA GLY A 236 8.15 -3.78 4.02
C GLY A 236 9.52 -3.10 3.91
N LEU A 237 10.46 -3.59 4.73
CA LEU A 237 11.81 -3.08 4.90
C LEU A 237 12.86 -4.17 4.64
N TRP A 238 14.12 -3.77 4.84
CA TRP A 238 15.30 -4.45 4.32
C TRP A 238 16.32 -4.69 5.41
N LEU A 239 16.84 -5.90 5.52
CA LEU A 239 18.10 -6.18 6.20
C LEU A 239 19.19 -6.50 5.17
N ASN A 240 20.44 -6.43 5.63
CA ASN A 240 21.66 -6.58 4.81
C ASN A 240 21.84 -5.43 3.83
N MET A 241 21.16 -5.45 2.68
CA MET A 241 21.25 -4.38 1.68
C MET A 241 20.00 -3.51 1.77
N ALA A 242 20.16 -2.24 2.18
CA ALA A 242 19.08 -1.28 2.11
C ALA A 242 18.78 -0.93 0.64
N ASP A 243 17.56 -0.47 0.37
CA ASP A 243 17.15 0.04 -0.95
C ASP A 243 17.68 1.47 -1.17
N HIS A 244 19.01 1.57 -1.26
CA HIS A 244 19.71 2.82 -1.60
C HIS A 244 19.64 3.08 -3.11
N ASP A 245 19.65 4.36 -3.49
CA ASP A 245 20.02 4.81 -4.83
C ASP A 245 21.46 4.37 -5.17
N ALA A 246 21.79 4.22 -6.45
CA ALA A 246 23.10 3.78 -6.91
C ALA A 246 24.25 4.69 -6.46
N PRO A 247 24.14 6.05 -6.43
CA PRO A 247 25.18 6.89 -5.86
C PRO A 247 25.47 6.54 -4.39
N THR A 248 24.43 6.47 -3.56
CA THR A 248 24.55 6.11 -2.15
C THR A 248 25.13 4.70 -1.99
N GLN A 249 24.69 3.74 -2.80
CA GLN A 249 25.18 2.37 -2.75
C GLN A 249 26.64 2.26 -3.20
N ALA A 250 27.05 3.00 -4.23
CA ALA A 250 28.44 3.07 -4.69
C ALA A 250 29.36 3.64 -3.59
N LEU A 251 28.91 4.68 -2.88
CA LEU A 251 29.66 5.29 -1.78
C LEU A 251 29.68 4.41 -0.51
N LYS A 252 28.61 3.65 -0.26
CA LYS A 252 28.41 2.82 0.94
C LYS A 252 28.45 1.33 0.63
N ALA A 253 29.28 0.89 -0.32
CA ALA A 253 29.29 -0.48 -0.83
C ALA A 253 29.42 -1.58 0.24
N ARG A 254 30.11 -1.30 1.36
CA ARG A 254 30.30 -2.24 2.48
C ARG A 254 29.32 -2.06 3.62
N GLN A 255 28.52 -0.99 3.63
CA GLN A 255 27.54 -0.77 4.69
C GLN A 255 26.44 -1.81 4.57
N ARG A 256 26.00 -2.34 5.71
CA ARG A 256 24.85 -3.24 5.80
C ARG A 256 23.82 -2.70 6.76
N ASN A 257 22.54 -2.86 6.42
CA ASN A 257 21.46 -2.56 7.33
C ASN A 257 21.23 -3.73 8.29
N SER A 258 21.66 -3.56 9.54
CA SER A 258 21.45 -4.51 10.63
C SER A 258 20.40 -4.06 11.64
N ARG A 259 19.84 -2.86 11.47
CA ARG A 259 18.88 -2.28 12.41
C ARG A 259 17.49 -2.84 12.15
N TYR A 260 17.12 -3.85 12.94
CA TYR A 260 15.75 -4.33 13.04
C TYR A 260 14.95 -3.42 13.97
N VAL A 261 13.87 -2.82 13.46
CA VAL A 261 12.93 -2.02 14.26
C VAL A 261 11.60 -2.74 14.30
N ASP A 262 11.22 -3.19 15.49
CA ASP A 262 9.92 -3.84 15.73
C ASP A 262 8.81 -2.78 15.81
N ALA A 263 8.45 -2.23 14.63
CA ALA A 263 7.42 -1.22 14.51
C ALA A 263 6.73 -1.29 13.15
N VAL A 264 5.45 -0.98 13.17
CA VAL A 264 4.64 -0.64 12.00
C VAL A 264 4.16 0.80 12.19
N MET A 265 4.10 1.55 11.09
CA MET A 265 3.65 2.94 11.08
C MET A 265 2.75 3.19 9.89
N THR A 266 1.70 3.99 10.09
CA THR A 266 0.95 4.56 8.97
C THR A 266 1.70 5.78 8.43
N VAL A 267 1.87 5.86 7.11
CA VAL A 267 2.40 7.06 6.45
C VAL A 267 1.32 8.15 6.47
N PRO A 268 1.57 9.34 7.04
CA PRO A 268 0.55 10.39 7.14
C PRO A 268 0.06 10.91 5.79
N THR A 269 -1.19 11.36 5.75
CA THR A 269 -1.75 12.04 4.58
C THR A 269 -0.93 13.31 4.27
N GLY A 270 -0.63 13.54 2.99
CA GLY A 270 0.18 14.67 2.52
C GLY A 270 1.69 14.47 2.66
N SER A 271 2.15 13.37 3.27
CA SER A 271 3.56 12.98 3.23
C SER A 271 3.84 12.08 2.04
N LEU A 272 4.94 12.33 1.33
CA LEU A 272 5.45 11.40 0.33
C LEU A 272 6.24 10.28 1.01
N VAL A 273 6.33 9.14 0.33
CA VAL A 273 7.08 7.97 0.79
C VAL A 273 7.75 7.30 -0.41
N PRO A 274 9.06 7.00 -0.37
CA PRO A 274 9.68 6.14 -1.36
C PRO A 274 9.20 4.70 -1.11
N ILE A 275 8.68 4.05 -2.15
CA ILE A 275 8.23 2.66 -2.08
C ILE A 275 9.02 1.84 -3.08
N SER A 276 9.60 0.75 -2.59
CA SER A 276 10.25 -0.27 -3.41
C SER A 276 9.20 -1.24 -3.94
N GLY A 277 9.25 -1.67 -5.20
CA GLY A 277 8.30 -2.65 -5.75
C GLY A 277 8.57 -4.09 -5.32
N ILE A 278 9.57 -4.31 -4.45
CA ILE A 278 10.09 -5.63 -4.14
C ILE A 278 9.44 -6.28 -2.91
N ASN A 279 9.34 -5.58 -1.78
CA ASN A 279 8.83 -6.14 -0.52
C ASN A 279 7.56 -5.40 -0.13
N ILE A 280 6.52 -5.61 -0.92
CA ILE A 280 5.24 -4.92 -0.78
C ILE A 280 4.09 -5.90 -0.82
N ALA A 281 3.02 -5.56 -0.13
CA ALA A 281 1.74 -6.22 -0.29
C ALA A 281 0.65 -5.17 -0.48
N PHE A 282 -0.35 -5.46 -1.31
CA PHE A 282 -1.43 -4.51 -1.57
C PHE A 282 -2.74 -5.20 -1.91
N ASP A 283 -3.84 -4.49 -1.65
CA ASP A 283 -5.17 -4.87 -2.12
C ASP A 283 -5.29 -4.48 -3.60
N ARG A 284 -5.19 -5.50 -4.47
CA ARG A 284 -5.17 -5.36 -5.93
C ARG A 284 -6.44 -4.68 -6.44
N GLU A 285 -7.59 -4.98 -5.85
CA GLU A 285 -8.87 -4.39 -6.24
C GLU A 285 -8.96 -2.92 -5.86
N VAL A 286 -8.31 -2.53 -4.76
CA VAL A 286 -8.35 -1.16 -4.26
C VAL A 286 -7.31 -0.26 -4.89
N VAL A 287 -6.07 -0.73 -5.12
CA VAL A 287 -4.95 0.14 -5.52
C VAL A 287 -4.14 -0.37 -6.71
N GLY A 288 -4.49 -1.54 -7.26
CA GLY A 288 -3.76 -2.18 -8.35
C GLY A 288 -3.42 -1.27 -9.55
N PRO A 289 -4.36 -0.49 -10.13
CA PRO A 289 -4.03 0.38 -11.25
C PRO A 289 -3.04 1.50 -10.91
N ALA A 290 -2.84 1.85 -9.64
CA ALA A 290 -1.84 2.82 -9.21
C ALA A 290 -0.41 2.27 -9.15
N LEU A 291 -0.24 0.94 -9.14
CA LEU A 291 1.07 0.29 -9.27
C LEU A 291 1.46 0.27 -10.74
N VAL A 292 2.02 1.38 -11.23
CA VAL A 292 2.20 1.66 -12.66
C VAL A 292 3.67 1.66 -13.10
N PRO A 293 4.08 0.81 -14.07
CA PRO A 293 5.46 0.78 -14.57
C PRO A 293 5.69 1.86 -15.64
N ALA A 294 5.81 3.13 -15.23
CA ALA A 294 5.81 4.27 -16.16
C ALA A 294 7.15 4.99 -16.36
N LEU A 295 7.74 5.57 -15.30
CA LEU A 295 8.96 6.35 -15.43
C LEU A 295 10.16 5.42 -15.64
N LYS A 296 10.41 5.08 -16.91
CA LYS A 296 11.50 4.17 -17.32
C LYS A 296 12.63 4.89 -18.05
N LEU A 297 13.86 4.86 -17.52
CA LEU A 297 15.05 5.35 -18.23
C LEU A 297 15.53 4.37 -19.32
N ALA A 298 16.36 4.86 -20.23
CA ALA A 298 16.90 4.04 -21.31
C ALA A 298 17.89 2.99 -20.78
N GLY A 299 17.61 1.71 -21.05
CA GLY A 299 18.50 0.60 -20.69
C GLY A 299 18.50 0.22 -19.20
N GLU A 300 17.51 0.71 -18.44
CA GLU A 300 17.31 0.35 -17.04
C GLU A 300 16.44 -0.90 -16.86
N GLY A 301 16.42 -1.40 -15.62
CA GLY A 301 15.51 -2.44 -15.16
C GLY A 301 16.16 -3.81 -14.96
N LYS A 302 17.44 -4.00 -15.33
CA LYS A 302 18.14 -5.29 -15.09
C LYS A 302 18.77 -5.37 -13.70
N PHE A 303 19.10 -4.23 -13.11
CA PHE A 303 19.60 -4.14 -11.76
C PHE A 303 18.69 -3.28 -10.92
N ARG A 304 18.68 -3.57 -9.62
CA ARG A 304 17.71 -2.96 -8.72
C ARG A 304 17.90 -1.46 -8.56
N TRP A 305 19.14 -1.00 -8.51
CA TRP A 305 19.45 0.43 -8.35
C TRP A 305 19.23 1.23 -9.65
N GLU A 306 18.58 0.65 -10.64
CA GLU A 306 18.21 1.32 -11.88
C GLU A 306 16.69 1.54 -11.95
N THR A 307 15.91 1.18 -10.91
CA THR A 307 14.44 1.11 -11.03
C THR A 307 13.73 2.40 -10.58
N MET A 308 13.80 3.46 -11.40
CA MET A 308 13.06 4.70 -11.17
C MET A 308 11.54 4.50 -11.22
N GLU A 309 11.08 3.47 -11.93
CA GLU A 309 9.67 3.14 -12.08
C GLU A 309 9.01 2.82 -10.75
N ASP A 310 9.72 2.18 -9.82
CA ASP A 310 9.17 1.82 -8.51
C ASP A 310 8.98 3.04 -7.62
N ILE A 311 9.93 3.98 -7.64
CA ILE A 311 9.81 5.24 -6.90
C ILE A 311 8.60 6.02 -7.45
N TRP A 312 8.50 6.15 -8.77
CA TRP A 312 7.37 6.82 -9.41
C TRP A 312 6.03 6.15 -9.10
N SER A 313 5.96 4.83 -9.21
CA SER A 313 4.80 4.00 -8.89
C SER A 313 4.37 4.18 -7.43
N GLY A 314 5.34 4.15 -6.50
CA GLY A 314 5.12 4.41 -5.08
C GLY A 314 4.53 5.78 -4.78
N LEU A 315 5.04 6.82 -5.44
CA LEU A 315 4.51 8.19 -5.32
C LEU A 315 3.09 8.30 -5.89
N CYS A 316 2.80 7.62 -7.00
CA CYS A 316 1.45 7.50 -7.54
C CYS A 316 0.51 6.86 -6.51
N VAL A 317 0.86 5.68 -5.98
CA VAL A 317 0.08 5.01 -4.94
C VAL A 317 -0.18 5.94 -3.77
N LYS A 318 0.84 6.66 -3.29
CA LYS A 318 0.66 7.53 -2.13
C LYS A 318 -0.33 8.65 -2.38
N VAL A 319 -0.22 9.35 -3.52
CA VAL A 319 -1.13 10.46 -3.86
C VAL A 319 -2.55 9.97 -4.09
N VAL A 320 -2.73 8.81 -4.76
CA VAL A 320 -4.03 8.21 -4.96
C VAL A 320 -4.66 7.79 -3.63
N CYS A 321 -3.91 7.11 -2.75
CA CYS A 321 -4.41 6.71 -1.44
C CYS A 321 -4.84 7.92 -0.60
N ASP A 322 -4.04 8.98 -0.59
CA ASP A 322 -4.38 10.20 0.15
C ASP A 322 -5.67 10.85 -0.35
N HIS A 323 -5.87 10.89 -1.66
CA HIS A 323 -7.07 11.44 -2.28
C HIS A 323 -8.32 10.60 -1.98
N LEU A 324 -8.20 9.28 -2.06
CA LEU A 324 -9.32 8.34 -1.84
C LEU A 324 -9.56 8.01 -0.35
N GLY A 325 -8.80 8.60 0.57
CA GLY A 325 -8.92 8.35 2.01
C GLY A 325 -8.49 6.94 2.43
N LEU A 326 -7.51 6.37 1.73
CA LEU A 326 -6.91 5.06 1.98
C LEU A 326 -5.58 5.20 2.73
N GLY A 327 -5.14 4.11 3.35
CA GLY A 327 -3.92 4.06 4.14
C GLY A 327 -2.77 3.32 3.46
N VAL A 328 -1.55 3.78 3.76
CA VAL A 328 -0.31 3.07 3.45
C VAL A 328 0.45 2.84 4.76
N LYS A 329 0.84 1.60 5.04
CA LYS A 329 1.68 1.25 6.19
C LYS A 329 3.12 0.95 5.75
N THR A 330 4.08 1.26 6.62
CA THR A 330 5.49 0.93 6.46
C THR A 330 6.08 0.40 7.78
N GLY A 331 7.18 -0.33 7.72
CA GLY A 331 7.81 -0.96 8.88
C GLY A 331 8.05 -2.44 8.63
N LEU A 332 7.70 -3.29 9.61
CA LEU A 332 7.58 -4.73 9.36
C LEU A 332 6.66 -4.98 8.14
N PRO A 333 6.95 -5.98 7.30
CA PRO A 333 7.99 -7.00 7.45
C PRO A 333 9.37 -6.65 6.90
N TYR A 334 10.39 -7.35 7.40
CA TYR A 334 11.74 -7.33 6.83
C TYR A 334 12.01 -8.53 5.93
N VAL A 335 12.74 -8.30 4.83
CA VAL A 335 13.40 -9.35 4.04
C VAL A 335 14.92 -9.16 4.04
N TRP A 336 15.66 -10.21 3.77
CA TRP A 336 17.12 -10.20 3.67
C TRP A 336 17.55 -10.09 2.20
N ARG A 337 17.93 -8.90 1.77
CA ARG A 337 18.34 -8.67 0.38
C ARG A 337 19.79 -9.07 0.16
N THR A 338 20.04 -9.86 -0.88
CA THR A 338 21.37 -10.31 -1.28
C THR A 338 22.03 -9.34 -2.25
N ASP A 339 23.36 -9.39 -2.37
CA ASP A 339 24.12 -8.50 -3.23
C ASP A 339 24.06 -8.99 -4.69
N ARG A 340 23.66 -8.11 -5.61
CA ARG A 340 23.62 -8.42 -7.05
C ARG A 340 23.90 -7.15 -7.85
N GLY A 341 24.90 -7.23 -8.74
CA GLY A 341 25.23 -6.18 -9.71
C GLY A 341 26.49 -5.38 -9.37
N ASP A 342 26.83 -4.44 -10.25
CA ASP A 342 27.94 -3.49 -10.08
C ASP A 342 27.36 -2.09 -9.83
N PRO A 343 27.49 -1.54 -8.61
CA PRO A 343 26.95 -0.22 -8.27
C PRO A 343 27.46 0.89 -9.18
N ILE A 344 28.70 0.77 -9.68
CA ILE A 344 29.31 1.79 -10.53
C ILE A 344 28.72 1.75 -11.94
N ALA A 345 28.43 0.55 -12.45
CA ALA A 345 27.75 0.39 -13.73
C ALA A 345 26.31 0.92 -13.66
N SER A 346 25.58 0.61 -12.58
CA SER A 346 24.21 1.12 -12.38
C SER A 346 24.17 2.62 -12.17
N LEU A 347 25.14 3.20 -11.44
CA LEU A 347 25.26 4.65 -11.26
C LEU A 347 25.30 5.40 -12.60
N LYS A 348 26.02 4.88 -13.61
CA LYS A 348 26.09 5.52 -14.93
C LYS A 348 24.73 5.61 -15.63
N LYS A 349 23.81 4.69 -15.32
CA LYS A 349 22.46 4.67 -15.91
C LYS A 349 21.47 5.47 -15.07
N GLU A 350 21.49 5.28 -13.75
CA GLU A 350 20.55 5.91 -12.82
C GLU A 350 20.87 7.40 -12.56
N TRP A 351 22.08 7.87 -12.87
CA TRP A 351 22.44 9.28 -12.64
C TRP A 351 21.46 10.28 -13.27
N GLU A 352 20.89 9.95 -14.43
CA GLU A 352 19.83 10.77 -15.01
C GLU A 352 18.54 10.72 -14.18
N GLY A 353 18.15 9.55 -13.68
CA GLY A 353 17.03 9.37 -12.74
C GLY A 353 17.16 10.23 -11.48
N VAL A 354 18.35 10.24 -10.88
CA VAL A 354 18.65 11.06 -9.71
C VAL A 354 18.44 12.55 -9.99
N LYS A 355 18.85 13.05 -11.16
CA LYS A 355 18.57 14.45 -11.55
C LYS A 355 17.09 14.73 -11.73
N LEU A 356 16.36 13.79 -12.34
CA LEU A 356 14.92 13.92 -12.56
C LEU A 356 14.14 14.03 -11.25
N MET A 357 14.68 13.52 -10.13
CA MET A 357 14.03 13.64 -8.81
C MET A 357 13.82 15.08 -8.34
N GLU A 358 14.64 16.04 -8.81
CA GLU A 358 14.46 17.47 -8.56
C GLU A 358 13.13 18.00 -9.15
N GLU A 359 12.61 17.35 -10.19
CA GLU A 359 11.33 17.68 -10.81
C GLU A 359 10.20 16.80 -10.27
N VAL A 360 10.47 15.50 -10.07
CA VAL A 360 9.50 14.50 -9.61
C VAL A 360 8.96 14.84 -8.22
N VAL A 361 9.84 15.15 -7.25
CA VAL A 361 9.41 15.36 -5.86
C VAL A 361 8.51 16.60 -5.73
N PRO A 362 8.88 17.79 -6.23
CA PRO A 362 8.01 18.96 -6.19
C PRO A 362 6.70 18.76 -6.97
N PHE A 363 6.74 18.01 -8.07
CA PHE A 363 5.53 17.63 -8.79
C PHE A 363 4.57 16.86 -7.88
N PHE A 364 4.98 15.73 -7.31
CA PHE A 364 4.09 14.93 -6.47
C PHE A 364 3.65 15.65 -5.18
N GLN A 365 4.48 16.52 -4.60
CA GLN A 365 4.08 17.38 -3.47
C GLN A 365 2.94 18.35 -3.82
N SER A 366 2.86 18.77 -5.07
CA SER A 366 1.92 19.78 -5.55
C SER A 366 0.72 19.21 -6.30
N VAL A 367 0.73 17.92 -6.69
CA VAL A 367 -0.45 17.28 -7.29
C VAL A 367 -1.65 17.38 -6.35
N ARG A 368 -2.77 17.85 -6.89
CA ARG A 368 -4.07 17.86 -6.23
C ARG A 368 -5.07 17.27 -7.21
N LEU A 369 -5.66 16.14 -6.83
CA LEU A 369 -6.63 15.45 -7.68
C LEU A 369 -8.02 16.08 -7.49
N PRO A 370 -8.82 16.17 -8.56
CA PRO A 370 -10.16 16.73 -8.48
C PRO A 370 -11.09 15.80 -7.68
N PRO A 371 -12.06 16.32 -6.90
CA PRO A 371 -13.04 15.49 -6.17
C PRO A 371 -13.82 14.50 -7.04
N GLU A 372 -13.93 14.78 -8.34
CA GLU A 372 -14.58 13.95 -9.34
C GLU A 372 -13.78 12.67 -9.67
N ALA A 373 -12.47 12.66 -9.43
CA ALA A 373 -11.65 11.46 -9.54
C ALA A 373 -11.94 10.54 -8.35
N THR A 374 -12.90 9.63 -8.52
CA THR A 374 -13.42 8.77 -7.44
C THR A 374 -12.94 7.33 -7.52
N THR A 375 -12.31 6.94 -8.64
CA THR A 375 -11.66 5.63 -8.82
C THR A 375 -10.15 5.79 -8.93
N VAL A 376 -9.40 4.70 -8.70
CA VAL A 376 -7.94 4.71 -8.86
C VAL A 376 -7.54 5.00 -10.29
N GLU A 377 -8.27 4.44 -11.26
CA GLU A 377 -8.05 4.68 -12.68
C GLU A 377 -8.21 6.16 -13.03
N ASP A 378 -9.27 6.81 -12.54
CA ASP A 378 -9.47 8.25 -12.76
C ASP A 378 -8.31 9.05 -12.15
N CYS A 379 -7.91 8.69 -10.93
CA CYS A 379 -6.79 9.35 -10.26
C CYS A 379 -5.48 9.22 -11.07
N ILE A 380 -5.18 8.03 -11.60
CA ILE A 380 -3.97 7.82 -12.40
C ILE A 380 -4.02 8.55 -13.74
N VAL A 381 -5.20 8.63 -14.37
CA VAL A 381 -5.40 9.46 -15.58
C VAL A 381 -5.12 10.93 -15.28
N GLU A 382 -5.61 11.45 -14.16
CA GLU A 382 -5.34 12.83 -13.73
C GLU A 382 -3.86 13.08 -13.43
N VAL A 383 -3.18 12.16 -12.72
CA VAL A 383 -1.72 12.26 -12.50
C VAL A 383 -0.97 12.24 -13.83
N ALA A 384 -1.36 11.37 -14.77
CA ALA A 384 -0.71 11.25 -16.08
C ALA A 384 -0.87 12.54 -16.90
N ASN A 385 -2.07 13.12 -16.94
CA ASN A 385 -2.33 14.38 -17.62
C ASN A 385 -1.51 15.53 -17.00
N ALA A 386 -1.50 15.63 -15.68
CA ALA A 386 -0.71 16.63 -14.96
C ALA A 386 0.80 16.46 -15.19
N ALA A 387 1.31 15.22 -15.20
CA ALA A 387 2.71 14.93 -15.47
C ALA A 387 3.09 15.35 -16.90
N LYS A 388 2.25 15.02 -17.89
CA LYS A 388 2.46 15.42 -19.29
C LYS A 388 2.50 16.95 -19.44
N GLU A 389 1.55 17.64 -18.83
CA GLU A 389 1.43 19.10 -18.93
C GLU A 389 2.59 19.83 -18.24
N ARG A 390 2.93 19.39 -17.02
CA ARG A 390 3.82 20.15 -16.14
C ARG A 390 5.29 19.74 -16.24
N LEU A 391 5.56 18.48 -16.62
CA LEU A 391 6.92 17.93 -16.71
C LEU A 391 7.32 17.57 -18.14
N GLY A 392 6.36 17.38 -19.05
CA GLY A 392 6.63 16.88 -20.40
C GLY A 392 7.54 17.78 -21.25
N SER A 393 7.58 19.09 -20.98
CA SER A 393 8.51 20.02 -21.64
C SER A 393 9.91 20.02 -21.03
N THR A 394 10.06 19.55 -19.80
CA THR A 394 11.34 19.52 -19.07
C THR A 394 12.21 18.37 -19.57
N ASP A 395 11.64 17.17 -19.67
CA ASP A 395 12.31 16.01 -20.26
C ASP A 395 11.30 15.10 -20.98
N PRO A 396 11.61 14.63 -22.21
CA PRO A 396 10.75 13.70 -22.96
C PRO A 396 10.37 12.41 -22.21
N VAL A 397 11.16 11.99 -21.22
CA VAL A 397 10.86 10.81 -20.38
C VAL A 397 9.53 10.98 -19.63
N PHE A 398 9.18 12.19 -19.20
CA PHE A 398 7.92 12.43 -18.50
C PHE A 398 6.72 12.35 -19.44
N ALA A 399 6.85 12.83 -20.67
CA ALA A 399 5.81 12.66 -21.68
C ALA A 399 5.60 11.17 -22.02
N ARG A 400 6.68 10.38 -22.07
CA ARG A 400 6.60 8.91 -22.24
C ARG A 400 5.97 8.24 -21.02
N ALA A 401 6.37 8.62 -19.80
CA ALA A 401 5.82 8.09 -18.57
C ALA A 401 4.31 8.36 -18.47
N ALA A 402 3.87 9.59 -18.74
CA ALA A 402 2.45 9.93 -18.79
C ALA A 402 1.67 9.07 -19.82
N LYS A 403 2.23 8.87 -21.02
CA LYS A 403 1.61 7.97 -22.01
C LYS A 403 1.53 6.53 -21.46
N ALA A 404 2.60 6.01 -20.87
CA ALA A 404 2.63 4.68 -20.30
C ALA A 404 1.60 4.49 -19.17
N MET A 405 1.35 5.52 -18.36
CA MET A 405 0.30 5.50 -17.33
C MET A 405 -1.10 5.37 -17.94
N LEU A 406 -1.40 6.11 -19.01
CA LEU A 406 -2.67 6.01 -19.71
C LEU A 406 -2.84 4.64 -20.38
N ASP A 407 -1.78 4.15 -21.04
CA ASP A 407 -1.77 2.81 -21.65
C ASP A 407 -1.99 1.72 -20.58
N TRP A 408 -1.35 1.85 -19.41
CA TRP A 408 -1.50 0.94 -18.28
C TRP A 408 -2.93 0.89 -17.75
N VAL A 409 -3.58 2.03 -17.54
CA VAL A 409 -4.99 2.07 -17.10
C VAL A 409 -5.90 1.38 -18.11
N ASN A 410 -5.68 1.60 -19.41
CA ASN A 410 -6.45 0.94 -20.47
C ASN A 410 -6.21 -0.57 -20.46
N LEU A 411 -4.96 -0.99 -20.27
CA LEU A 411 -4.58 -2.40 -20.21
C LEU A 411 -5.16 -3.09 -18.98
N TRP A 412 -5.14 -2.43 -17.81
CA TRP A 412 -5.73 -2.94 -16.58
C TRP A 412 -7.23 -3.19 -16.74
N LYS A 413 -7.95 -2.24 -17.38
CA LYS A 413 -9.37 -2.38 -17.69
C LYS A 413 -9.63 -3.52 -18.68
N SER A 414 -8.85 -3.63 -19.75
CA SER A 414 -9.06 -4.68 -20.77
C SER A 414 -8.81 -6.07 -20.21
N VAL A 415 -7.68 -6.29 -19.52
CA VAL A 415 -7.34 -7.58 -18.92
C VAL A 415 -8.23 -7.93 -17.74
N GLY A 416 -8.70 -6.92 -16.98
CA GLY A 416 -9.74 -7.09 -15.96
C GLY A 416 -11.07 -7.56 -16.57
N SER A 417 -11.50 -6.96 -17.68
CA SER A 417 -12.77 -7.29 -18.33
C SER A 417 -12.82 -8.72 -18.89
N ILE A 418 -11.73 -9.21 -19.48
CA ILE A 418 -11.59 -10.58 -20.03
C ILE A 418 -11.80 -11.65 -18.94
N SER A 419 -11.48 -11.33 -17.69
CA SER A 419 -11.70 -12.25 -16.57
C SER A 419 -13.14 -12.31 -16.06
N SER A 420 -13.92 -11.25 -16.25
CA SER A 420 -15.33 -11.23 -15.85
C SER A 420 -16.24 -12.00 -16.81
N SER A 421 -15.75 -12.34 -18.00
CA SER A 421 -16.49 -13.02 -19.07
C SER A 421 -16.15 -14.51 -19.23
N SER A 422 -15.30 -15.08 -18.38
CA SER A 422 -15.09 -16.54 -18.34
C SER A 422 -16.17 -17.19 -17.47
N PRO A 423 -16.98 -18.13 -18.01
CA PRO A 423 -18.04 -18.76 -17.24
C PRO A 423 -17.43 -19.64 -16.14
N ALA A 424 -18.03 -19.61 -14.96
CA ALA A 424 -17.81 -20.62 -13.94
C ALA A 424 -17.97 -22.01 -14.59
N VAL A 425 -16.90 -22.80 -14.57
CA VAL A 425 -16.93 -24.23 -14.90
C VAL A 425 -16.92 -25.01 -13.59
#